data_AF-A0A1I4A3H8-F1
#
_entry.id   AF-A0A1I4A3H8-F1
#
_cell.length_a   1.000
_cell.length_b   1.000
_cell.length_c   1.000
_cell.angle_alpha   90.00
_cell.angle_beta   90.00
_cell.angle_gamma   90.00
#
_symmetry.space_group_name_H-M   'P 1'
#
loop_
_entity.id
_entity.type
_entity.pdbx_description
1 polymer ?
#
loop_
_entity_poly.entity_id
_entity_poly.type
_entity_poly.pdbx_seq_one_letter_code
_entity_poly.pdbx_strand_id
1 'polypeptide(L)'
;MSDPGLDALVRAAARVAAGEKFTGELLGEEAVPVPLRLVLAAAVLAASDRPVTKKAVTAIAPAARSATYRDHAQLLDQVTAHLPALVQAQLETAGTGASVTDLARQLQHANDTIAEERRKREEAELRLQHVASYARELQWQLKPQFDALVREKAEKVRPLRLVDAQPDATADPQDVP
;
A
#
# COMPACT_ATOMS: atom_id res chain seq x y z
N MET A 1 -42.81 -12.53 20.83
CA MET A 1 -42.32 -12.08 22.15
C MET A 1 -40.81 -12.10 22.04
N SER A 2 -40.15 -10.95 22.19
CA SER A 2 -38.69 -10.88 22.13
C SER A 2 -38.10 -11.61 23.34
N ASP A 3 -37.04 -12.39 23.09
CA ASP A 3 -36.34 -13.11 24.15
C ASP A 3 -35.61 -12.08 25.02
N PRO A 4 -35.88 -12.01 26.34
CA PRO A 4 -35.28 -11.00 27.22
C PRO A 4 -33.74 -10.99 27.18
N GLY A 5 -33.13 -12.13 26.85
CA GLY A 5 -31.69 -12.24 26.65
C GLY A 5 -31.17 -11.54 25.39
N LEU A 6 -31.95 -11.56 24.30
CA LEU A 6 -31.62 -10.85 23.06
C LEU A 6 -31.80 -9.34 23.23
N ASP A 7 -32.84 -8.90 23.94
CA ASP A 7 -33.06 -7.48 24.22
C ASP A 7 -31.92 -6.88 25.08
N ALA A 8 -31.38 -7.66 26.04
CA ALA A 8 -30.19 -7.28 26.81
C ALA A 8 -28.92 -7.15 25.95
N LEU A 9 -28.73 -8.06 24.99
CA LEU A 9 -27.62 -7.98 24.04
C LEU A 9 -27.71 -6.75 23.15
N VAL A 10 -28.90 -6.43 22.65
CA VAL A 10 -29.12 -5.28 21.77
C VAL A 10 -28.80 -3.98 22.51
N ARG A 11 -29.17 -3.88 23.81
CA ARG A 11 -28.78 -2.72 24.65
C ARG A 11 -27.28 -2.62 24.85
N ALA A 12 -26.61 -3.73 25.15
CA ALA A 12 -25.15 -3.76 25.27
C ALA A 12 -24.46 -3.35 23.94
N ALA A 13 -24.97 -3.84 22.81
CA ALA A 13 -24.46 -3.48 21.49
C ALA A 13 -24.67 -2.00 21.16
N ALA A 14 -25.81 -1.42 21.52
CA ALA A 14 -26.08 0.01 21.33
C ALA A 14 -25.10 0.89 22.14
N ARG A 15 -24.77 0.50 23.38
CA ARG A 15 -23.79 1.20 24.23
C ARG A 15 -22.37 1.15 23.65
N VAL A 16 -21.99 0.00 23.10
CA VAL A 16 -20.69 -0.16 22.42
C VAL A 16 -20.65 0.66 21.13
N ALA A 17 -21.74 0.71 20.36
CA ALA A 17 -21.85 1.56 19.18
C ALA A 17 -21.78 3.05 19.52
N ALA A 18 -22.22 3.44 20.73
CA ALA A 18 -22.08 4.79 21.27
C ALA A 18 -20.66 5.12 21.76
N GLY A 19 -19.71 4.18 21.68
CA GLY A 19 -18.29 4.39 21.98
C GLY A 19 -17.80 3.81 23.31
N GLU A 20 -18.65 3.10 24.06
CA GLU A 20 -18.18 2.36 25.25
C GLU A 20 -17.34 1.14 24.84
N LYS A 21 -16.33 0.79 25.64
CA LYS A 21 -15.48 -0.37 25.37
C LYS A 21 -16.27 -1.66 25.59
N PHE A 22 -16.20 -2.58 24.63
CA PHE A 22 -16.77 -3.91 24.78
C PHE A 22 -15.99 -4.69 25.86
N THR A 23 -16.56 -4.78 27.06
CA THR A 23 -15.99 -5.51 28.20
C THR A 23 -16.98 -6.53 28.75
N GLY A 24 -16.46 -7.55 29.44
CA GLY A 24 -17.30 -8.53 30.13
C GLY A 24 -18.14 -7.94 31.26
N GLU A 25 -17.71 -6.81 31.84
CA GLU A 25 -18.44 -6.07 32.88
C GLU A 25 -19.69 -5.40 32.31
N LEU A 26 -19.60 -4.79 31.12
CA LEU A 26 -20.74 -4.19 30.40
C LEU A 26 -21.81 -5.22 30.04
N LEU A 27 -21.41 -6.41 29.59
CA LEU A 27 -22.34 -7.53 29.39
C LEU A 27 -22.97 -8.01 30.70
N GLY A 28 -22.21 -7.90 31.80
CA GLY A 28 -22.59 -8.10 33.19
C GLY A 28 -23.74 -7.20 33.63
N GLU A 29 -23.53 -5.89 33.47
CA GLU A 29 -24.45 -4.81 33.86
C GLU A 29 -25.80 -4.89 33.13
N GLU A 30 -25.80 -5.20 31.83
CA GLU A 30 -27.02 -5.35 31.03
C GLU A 30 -27.75 -6.69 31.28
N ALA A 31 -27.26 -7.53 32.20
CA ALA A 31 -27.81 -8.83 32.56
C ALA A 31 -27.90 -9.83 31.39
N VAL A 32 -26.98 -9.76 30.43
CA VAL A 32 -26.92 -10.70 29.29
C VAL A 32 -26.76 -12.15 29.79
N PRO A 33 -27.58 -13.12 29.35
CA PRO A 33 -27.44 -14.52 29.75
C PRO A 33 -26.05 -15.10 29.46
N VAL A 34 -25.53 -15.91 30.38
CA VAL A 34 -24.21 -16.58 30.26
C VAL A 34 -24.06 -17.38 28.95
N PRO A 35 -25.06 -18.16 28.47
CA PRO A 35 -24.95 -18.87 27.20
C PRO A 35 -24.67 -17.95 26.01
N LEU A 36 -25.30 -16.78 25.97
CA LEU A 36 -25.13 -15.80 24.90
C LEU A 36 -23.75 -15.13 24.94
N ARG A 37 -23.23 -14.85 26.15
CA ARG A 37 -21.86 -14.34 26.32
C ARG A 37 -20.82 -15.33 25.80
N LEU A 38 -21.04 -16.63 26.03
CA LEU A 38 -20.15 -17.70 25.56
C LEU A 38 -20.16 -17.84 24.03
N VAL A 39 -21.35 -17.80 23.42
CA VAL A 39 -21.50 -17.82 21.96
C VAL A 39 -20.79 -16.63 21.32
N LEU A 40 -20.95 -15.42 21.88
CA LEU A 40 -20.24 -14.22 21.42
C LEU A 40 -18.71 -14.36 21.51
N ALA A 41 -18.18 -14.84 22.64
CA ALA A 41 -16.75 -15.02 22.80
C ALA A 41 -16.17 -16.06 21.82
N ALA A 42 -16.90 -17.16 21.60
CA ALA A 42 -16.52 -18.18 20.62
C ALA A 42 -16.59 -17.65 19.18
N ALA A 43 -17.62 -16.86 18.84
CA ALA A 43 -17.76 -16.22 17.54
C ALA A 43 -16.63 -15.21 17.27
N VAL A 44 -16.24 -14.41 18.27
CA VAL A 44 -15.11 -13.48 18.17
C VAL A 44 -13.78 -14.21 17.97
N LEU A 45 -13.57 -15.35 18.64
CA LEU A 45 -12.39 -16.19 18.43
C LEU A 45 -12.36 -16.82 17.05
N ALA A 46 -13.48 -17.38 16.59
CA ALA A 46 -13.61 -17.95 15.26
C ALA A 46 -13.40 -16.90 14.16
N ALA A 47 -13.97 -15.69 14.32
CA ALA A 47 -13.79 -14.59 13.38
C ALA A 47 -12.36 -14.01 13.35
N SER A 48 -11.56 -14.27 14.38
CA SER A 48 -10.16 -13.81 14.47
C SER A 48 -9.14 -14.91 14.13
N ASP A 49 -9.58 -16.02 13.54
CA ASP A 49 -8.78 -17.21 13.22
C ASP A 49 -8.00 -17.76 14.44
N ARG A 50 -8.51 -17.54 15.65
CA ARG A 50 -7.90 -18.03 16.88
C ARG A 50 -8.56 -19.34 17.31
N PRO A 51 -7.80 -20.29 17.88
CA PRO A 51 -8.36 -21.56 18.32
C PRO A 51 -9.37 -21.32 19.45
N VAL A 52 -10.61 -21.79 19.23
CA VAL A 52 -11.72 -21.71 20.20
C VAL A 52 -11.47 -22.72 21.32
N THR A 53 -10.60 -22.35 22.26
CA THR A 53 -10.29 -23.16 23.45
C THR A 53 -11.01 -22.61 24.67
N LYS A 54 -11.33 -23.49 25.64
CA LYS A 54 -11.97 -23.08 26.91
C LYS A 54 -11.23 -21.91 27.57
N LYS A 55 -9.89 -21.97 27.61
CA LYS A 55 -9.04 -20.91 28.16
C LYS A 55 -9.18 -19.59 27.41
N ALA A 56 -9.19 -19.62 26.07
CA ALA A 56 -9.33 -18.42 25.25
C ALA A 56 -10.72 -17.78 25.39
N VAL A 57 -11.78 -18.59 25.44
CA VAL A 57 -13.16 -18.14 25.65
C VAL A 57 -13.30 -17.46 27.02
N THR A 58 -12.75 -18.06 28.07
CA THR A 58 -12.77 -17.47 29.42
C THR A 58 -11.93 -16.19 29.56
N ALA A 59 -10.91 -16.02 28.71
CA ALA A 59 -10.09 -14.81 28.71
C ALA A 59 -10.80 -13.62 28.05
N ILE A 60 -11.58 -13.88 27.00
CA ILE A 60 -12.35 -12.85 26.28
C ILE A 60 -13.64 -12.50 27.01
N ALA A 61 -14.29 -13.47 27.65
CA ALA A 61 -15.45 -13.25 28.50
C ALA A 61 -15.15 -13.68 29.95
N PRO A 62 -14.49 -12.84 30.77
CA PRO A 62 -14.20 -13.15 32.18
C PRO A 62 -15.47 -13.34 33.03
N ALA A 63 -16.62 -12.83 32.57
CA ALA A 63 -17.94 -13.05 33.17
C ALA A 63 -18.44 -14.51 33.04
N ALA A 64 -17.70 -15.38 32.34
CA ALA A 64 -17.91 -16.83 32.29
C ALA A 64 -17.21 -17.57 33.46
N ARG A 65 -16.62 -16.89 34.45
CA ARG A 65 -16.10 -17.57 35.66
C ARG A 65 -17.18 -18.31 36.45
N SER A 66 -18.46 -17.98 36.28
CA SER A 66 -19.59 -18.76 36.83
C SER A 66 -20.00 -19.95 35.93
N ALA A 67 -19.45 -20.08 34.72
CA ALA A 67 -19.66 -21.22 33.83
C ALA A 67 -18.78 -22.45 34.19
N THR A 68 -18.11 -22.42 35.35
CA THR A 68 -17.62 -23.63 36.04
C THR A 68 -18.73 -24.37 36.79
N TYR A 69 -19.98 -23.88 36.78
CA TYR A 69 -21.12 -24.70 37.19
C TYR A 69 -21.35 -25.82 36.17
N ARG A 70 -21.54 -27.02 36.71
CA ARG A 70 -21.68 -28.32 36.01
C ARG A 70 -22.63 -28.27 34.79
N ASP A 71 -23.60 -27.38 34.83
CA ASP A 71 -24.69 -27.27 33.87
C ASP A 71 -24.30 -26.61 32.54
N HIS A 72 -23.16 -25.92 32.46
CA HIS A 72 -22.78 -25.15 31.24
C HIS A 72 -21.55 -25.71 30.53
N ALA A 73 -20.92 -26.76 31.09
CA ALA A 73 -19.82 -27.46 30.46
C ALA A 73 -20.23 -28.14 29.15
N GLN A 74 -21.42 -28.75 29.12
CA GLN A 74 -21.97 -29.37 27.91
C GLN A 74 -22.28 -28.32 26.82
N LEU A 75 -22.80 -27.17 27.23
CA LEU A 75 -23.08 -26.06 26.31
C LEU A 75 -21.78 -25.48 25.74
N LEU A 76 -20.73 -25.32 26.56
CA LEU A 76 -19.41 -24.92 26.10
C LEU A 76 -18.84 -25.92 25.07
N ASP A 77 -18.95 -27.22 25.33
CA ASP A 77 -18.45 -28.24 24.42
C ASP A 77 -19.22 -28.20 23.08
N GLN A 78 -20.55 -28.07 23.11
CA GLN A 78 -21.39 -27.91 21.90
C GLN A 78 -21.07 -26.62 21.12
N VAL A 79 -20.89 -25.50 21.83
CA VAL A 79 -20.50 -24.21 21.26
C VAL A 79 -19.13 -24.32 20.59
N THR A 80 -18.15 -24.95 21.24
CA THR A 80 -16.81 -25.14 20.66
C THR A 80 -16.81 -26.09 19.45
N ALA A 81 -17.71 -27.08 19.42
CA ALA A 81 -17.78 -28.06 18.35
C ALA A 81 -18.48 -27.51 17.09
N HIS A 82 -19.56 -26.75 17.26
CA HIS A 82 -20.46 -26.38 16.15
C HIS A 82 -20.32 -24.94 15.66
N LEU A 83 -19.94 -23.99 16.52
CA LEU A 83 -19.83 -22.59 16.10
C LEU A 83 -18.75 -22.32 15.06
N PRO A 84 -17.55 -22.94 15.08
CA PRO A 84 -16.56 -22.68 14.04
C PRO A 84 -17.08 -23.01 12.65
N ALA A 85 -17.76 -24.16 12.50
CA ALA A 85 -18.37 -24.58 11.24
C ALA A 85 -19.52 -23.66 10.81
N LEU A 86 -20.35 -23.21 11.75
CA LEU A 86 -21.46 -22.28 11.45
C LEU A 86 -20.96 -20.88 11.08
N VAL A 87 -19.94 -20.36 11.79
CA VAL A 87 -19.30 -19.09 11.46
C VAL A 87 -18.63 -19.18 10.10
N GLN A 88 -17.94 -20.28 9.82
CA GLN A 88 -17.32 -20.51 8.51
C GLN A 88 -18.38 -20.60 7.40
N ALA A 89 -19.47 -21.35 7.60
CA ALA A 89 -20.59 -21.38 6.64
C ALA A 89 -21.24 -20.00 6.46
N GLN A 90 -21.37 -19.20 7.53
CA GLN A 90 -21.90 -17.85 7.48
C GLN A 90 -20.94 -16.89 6.75
N LEU A 91 -19.62 -17.01 6.95
CA LEU A 91 -18.60 -16.24 6.24
C LEU A 91 -18.58 -16.60 4.75
N GLU A 92 -18.70 -17.88 4.42
CA GLU A 92 -18.82 -18.38 3.05
C GLU A 92 -20.13 -17.87 2.39
N THR A 93 -21.22 -17.80 3.14
CA THR A 93 -22.52 -17.30 2.65
C THR A 93 -22.58 -15.77 2.57
N ALA A 94 -21.93 -15.06 3.49
CA ALA A 94 -21.88 -13.60 3.54
C ALA A 94 -20.94 -12.99 2.49
N GLY A 95 -20.11 -13.80 1.85
CA GLY A 95 -19.45 -13.51 0.57
C GLY A 95 -18.97 -12.07 0.41
N THR A 96 -17.95 -11.65 1.18
CA THR A 96 -17.00 -10.55 0.84
C THR A 96 -16.17 -10.14 2.06
N GLY A 97 -14.85 -10.24 1.92
CA GLY A 97 -13.91 -9.64 2.87
C GLY A 97 -12.60 -10.42 3.00
N ALA A 98 -11.91 -10.65 1.88
CA ALA A 98 -10.55 -11.19 1.75
C ALA A 98 -10.09 -12.09 2.90
N SER A 99 -10.27 -13.41 2.74
CA SER A 99 -9.58 -14.37 3.59
C SER A 99 -8.08 -14.06 3.60
N VAL A 100 -7.37 -14.38 4.69
CA VAL A 100 -5.91 -14.19 4.78
C VAL A 100 -5.19 -14.79 3.56
N THR A 101 -5.75 -15.85 2.97
CA THR A 101 -5.25 -16.47 1.74
C THR A 101 -5.44 -15.63 0.48
N ASP A 102 -6.55 -14.87 0.37
CA ASP A 102 -6.77 -13.94 -0.73
C ASP A 102 -5.90 -12.69 -0.61
N LEU A 103 -5.70 -12.18 0.62
CA LEU A 103 -4.76 -11.08 0.87
C LEU A 103 -3.32 -11.49 0.55
N ALA A 104 -2.92 -12.71 0.93
CA ALA A 104 -1.62 -13.27 0.58
C ALA A 104 -1.46 -13.44 -0.94
N ARG A 105 -2.49 -13.91 -1.65
CA ARG A 105 -2.49 -14.01 -3.12
C ARG A 105 -2.39 -12.64 -3.79
N GLN A 106 -3.11 -11.63 -3.29
CA GLN A 106 -3.04 -10.26 -3.79
C GLN A 106 -1.67 -9.62 -3.55
N LEU A 107 -1.08 -9.83 -2.37
CA LEU A 107 0.29 -9.38 -2.06
C LEU A 107 1.33 -10.07 -2.93
N GLN A 108 1.19 -11.38 -3.17
CA GLN A 108 2.06 -12.12 -4.08
C GLN A 108 1.97 -11.51 -5.49
N HIS A 109 0.76 -11.33 -6.02
CA HIS A 109 0.56 -10.77 -7.34
C HIS A 109 1.09 -9.32 -7.45
N ALA A 110 0.90 -8.49 -6.42
CA ALA A 110 1.44 -7.14 -6.38
C ALA A 110 2.99 -7.14 -6.36
N ASN A 111 3.60 -8.03 -5.58
CA ASN A 111 5.06 -8.19 -5.55
C ASN A 111 5.63 -8.64 -6.89
N ASP A 112 4.98 -9.60 -7.55
CA ASP A 112 5.38 -10.08 -8.87
C ASP A 112 5.30 -8.94 -9.91
N THR A 113 4.22 -8.16 -9.85
CA THR A 113 4.04 -6.98 -10.72
C THR A 113 5.13 -5.92 -10.47
N ILE A 114 5.47 -5.65 -9.21
CA ILE A 114 6.54 -4.72 -8.86
C ILE A 114 7.90 -5.23 -9.37
N ALA A 115 8.17 -6.52 -9.27
CA ALA A 115 9.40 -7.12 -9.78
C ALA A 115 9.50 -6.99 -11.31
N GLU A 116 8.39 -7.22 -12.03
CA GLU A 116 8.32 -7.02 -13.48
C GLU A 116 8.56 -5.56 -13.87
N GLU A 117 7.92 -4.60 -13.19
CA GLU A 117 8.10 -3.18 -13.49
C GLU A 117 9.53 -2.70 -13.16
N ARG A 118 10.15 -3.22 -12.08
CA ARG A 118 11.56 -2.96 -11.79
C ARG A 118 12.45 -3.47 -12.91
N ARG A 119 12.23 -4.69 -13.40
CA ARG A 119 12.99 -5.24 -14.51
C ARG A 119 12.81 -4.42 -15.79
N LYS A 120 11.57 -4.03 -16.14
CA LYS A 120 11.31 -3.16 -17.29
C LYS A 120 12.04 -1.83 -17.17
N ARG A 121 12.07 -1.25 -15.97
CA ARG A 121 12.79 0.00 -15.69
C ARG A 121 14.30 -0.17 -15.88
N GLU A 122 14.89 -1.23 -15.32
CA GLU A 122 16.31 -1.52 -15.49
C GLU A 122 16.68 -1.71 -16.97
N GLU A 123 15.86 -2.45 -17.73
CA GLU A 123 16.05 -2.61 -19.18
C GLU A 123 15.96 -1.28 -19.93
N ALA A 124 15.02 -0.40 -19.55
CA ALA A 124 14.90 0.94 -20.13
C ALA A 124 16.09 1.84 -19.80
N GLU A 125 16.59 1.79 -18.55
CA GLU A 125 17.78 2.53 -18.11
C GLU A 125 19.03 2.08 -18.87
N LEU A 126 19.22 0.77 -19.08
CA LEU A 126 20.31 0.22 -19.90
C LEU A 126 20.23 0.69 -21.36
N ARG A 127 19.02 0.68 -21.95
CA ARG A 127 18.82 1.19 -23.31
C ARG A 127 19.17 2.68 -23.40
N LEU A 128 18.78 3.48 -22.41
CA LEU A 128 19.10 4.91 -22.37
C LEU A 128 20.61 5.12 -22.29
N GLN A 129 21.32 4.35 -21.45
CA GLN A 129 22.78 4.42 -21.36
C GLN A 129 23.45 4.06 -22.69
N HIS A 130 22.96 3.03 -23.38
CA HIS A 130 23.47 2.61 -24.68
C HIS A 130 23.24 3.67 -25.77
N VAL A 131 22.06 4.31 -25.79
CA VAL A 131 21.79 5.43 -26.72
C VAL A 131 22.69 6.62 -26.40
N ALA A 132 22.90 6.93 -25.11
CA ALA A 132 23.78 8.02 -24.70
C ALA A 132 25.24 7.76 -25.06
N SER A 133 25.74 6.53 -24.93
CA SER A 133 27.09 6.16 -25.36
C SER A 133 27.23 6.25 -26.88
N TYR A 134 26.26 5.71 -27.64
CA TYR A 134 26.24 5.79 -29.10
C TYR A 134 26.20 7.24 -29.60
N ALA A 135 25.37 8.09 -28.99
CA ALA A 135 25.32 9.52 -29.33
C ALA A 135 26.65 10.23 -29.06
N ARG A 136 27.33 9.91 -27.96
CA ARG A 136 28.67 10.43 -27.66
C ARG A 136 29.70 9.96 -28.69
N GLU A 137 29.72 8.67 -29.02
CA GLU A 137 30.63 8.12 -30.02
C GLU A 137 30.42 8.77 -31.40
N LEU A 138 29.17 8.92 -31.81
CA LEU A 138 28.81 9.61 -33.05
C LEU A 138 29.28 11.07 -33.02
N GLN A 139 29.07 11.77 -31.92
CA GLN A 139 29.56 13.14 -31.74
C GLN A 139 31.08 13.20 -31.84
N TRP A 140 31.81 12.27 -31.22
CA TRP A 140 33.26 12.19 -31.31
C TRP A 140 33.76 11.94 -32.75
N GLN A 141 33.05 11.13 -33.53
CA GLN A 141 33.39 10.85 -34.93
C GLN A 141 33.08 12.02 -35.87
N LEU A 142 31.95 12.70 -35.66
CA LEU A 142 31.48 13.79 -36.53
C LEU A 142 32.09 15.14 -36.19
N LYS A 143 32.49 15.38 -34.94
CA LYS A 143 33.05 16.65 -34.48
C LYS A 143 34.27 17.12 -35.30
N PRO A 144 35.27 16.28 -35.64
CA PRO A 144 36.38 16.69 -36.49
C PRO A 144 35.95 17.13 -37.89
N GLN A 145 34.97 16.46 -38.49
CA GLN A 145 34.45 16.80 -39.82
C GLN A 145 33.66 18.12 -39.77
N PHE A 146 32.84 18.31 -38.73
CA PHE A 146 32.11 19.55 -38.49
C PHE A 146 33.08 20.72 -38.24
N ASP A 147 34.09 20.54 -37.40
CA ASP A 147 35.12 21.54 -37.13
C ASP A 147 35.92 21.90 -38.40
N ALA A 148 36.21 20.91 -39.26
CA ALA A 148 36.84 21.15 -40.56
C ALA A 148 35.97 22.00 -41.49
N LEU A 149 34.67 21.70 -41.59
CA LEU A 149 33.72 22.51 -42.37
C LEU A 149 33.57 23.94 -41.81
N VAL A 150 33.56 24.08 -40.49
CA VAL A 150 33.50 25.39 -39.83
C VAL A 150 34.78 26.19 -40.12
N ARG A 151 35.96 25.57 -40.07
CA ARG A 151 37.23 26.21 -40.44
C ARG A 151 37.25 26.61 -41.91
N GLU A 152 36.83 25.75 -42.82
CA GLU A 152 36.76 26.05 -44.26
C GLU A 152 35.83 27.24 -44.53
N LYS A 153 34.66 27.28 -43.88
CA LYS A 153 33.74 28.42 -43.97
C LYS A 153 34.32 29.68 -43.33
N ALA A 154 34.98 29.57 -42.19
CA ALA A 154 35.62 30.71 -41.53
C ALA A 154 36.77 31.28 -42.38
N GLU A 155 37.58 30.43 -43.02
CA GLU A 155 38.64 30.82 -43.95
C GLU A 155 38.09 31.47 -45.22
N LYS A 156 36.94 31.01 -45.73
CA LYS A 156 36.25 31.67 -46.87
C LYS A 156 35.60 33.00 -46.52
N VAL A 157 35.19 33.21 -45.27
CA VAL A 157 34.59 34.46 -44.78
C VAL A 157 35.63 35.48 -44.31
N ARG A 158 36.79 35.04 -43.82
CA ARG A 158 37.91 35.92 -43.42
C ARG A 158 38.38 36.90 -44.51
N PRO A 159 38.46 36.55 -45.81
CA PRO A 159 38.79 37.50 -46.87
C PRO A 159 37.65 38.46 -47.23
N LEU A 160 36.41 38.23 -46.75
CA LEU A 160 35.25 39.09 -47.00
C LEU A 160 34.99 40.11 -45.87
N ARG A 161 35.66 39.97 -44.73
CA ARG A 161 35.73 41.05 -43.75
C ARG A 161 36.68 42.12 -44.30
N LEU A 162 36.09 43.15 -44.92
CA LEU A 162 36.79 44.39 -45.20
C LEU A 162 37.54 44.84 -43.95
N VAL A 163 38.84 45.10 -44.12
CA VAL A 163 39.61 45.94 -43.22
C VAL A 163 38.83 47.25 -43.12
N ASP A 164 38.30 47.55 -41.94
CA ASP A 164 37.62 48.81 -41.68
C ASP A 164 38.51 49.96 -42.13
N ALA A 165 37.85 50.90 -42.81
CA ALA A 165 38.34 52.18 -43.27
C ALA A 165 39.48 52.72 -42.38
N GLN A 166 40.66 52.86 -42.98
CA GLN A 166 41.65 53.82 -42.51
C GLN A 166 40.97 55.20 -42.60
N PRO A 167 40.72 55.92 -41.50
CA PRO A 167 40.19 57.26 -41.61
C PRO A 167 41.33 58.14 -42.13
N ASP A 168 41.14 58.69 -43.33
CA ASP A 168 41.93 59.79 -43.87
C ASP A 168 41.94 60.92 -42.84
N ALA A 169 43.04 61.01 -42.10
CA ALA A 169 43.36 62.17 -41.29
C ALA A 169 43.79 63.30 -42.24
N THR A 170 42.79 64.07 -42.68
CA THR A 170 42.81 65.53 -42.77
C THR A 170 44.09 66.21 -43.31
N ALA A 171 44.02 66.62 -44.58
CA ALA A 171 44.39 67.91 -45.16
C ALA A 171 45.43 68.82 -44.45
N ASP A 172 46.59 69.00 -45.14
CA ASP A 172 47.29 70.25 -45.55
C ASP A 172 47.54 71.42 -44.56
N PRO A 173 48.47 72.38 -44.82
CA PRO A 173 49.45 72.54 -45.93
C PRO A 173 50.87 72.94 -45.47
N GLN A 174 51.88 72.95 -46.37
CA GLN A 174 52.75 74.13 -46.67
C GLN A 174 54.06 73.77 -47.41
N ASP A 175 54.30 74.59 -48.44
CA ASP A 175 55.56 75.03 -49.02
C ASP A 175 56.40 74.10 -49.94
N VAL A 176 56.34 74.44 -51.23
CA VAL A 176 57.47 74.38 -52.19
C VAL A 176 57.49 75.74 -52.91
N PRO A 177 58.64 76.40 -53.15
CA PRO A 177 60.01 76.23 -52.66
C PRO A 177 60.52 77.37 -51.76
#